data_AF-A0A2N2VR03-F1
#
_entry.id   AF-A0A2N2VR03-F1
#
_cell.length_a   1.000
_cell.length_b   1.000
_cell.length_c   1.000
_cell.angle_alpha   90.00
_cell.angle_beta   90.00
_cell.angle_gamma   90.00
#
_symmetry.space_group_name_H-M   'P 1'
#
loop_
_entity.id
_entity.type
_entity.pdbx_description
1 polymer ?
#
loop_
_entity_poly.entity_id
_entity_poly.type
_entity_poly.pdbx_seq_one_letter_code
_entity_poly.pdbx_strand_id
1 'polypeptide(L)' 'MLIQAVDRRRCASCECWRGERHVGELTDTVAIESETLTGLCVGGGWDNSERRARSACGHWRIWLALHKADATDSIR' A
#
# COMPACT_ATOMS: atom_id res chain seq x y z
N MET A 1 2.88 10.49 10.25
CA MET A 1 2.62 9.37 9.32
C MET A 1 1.91 8.25 10.07
N LEU A 2 0.99 7.56 9.41
CA LEU A 2 0.27 6.40 9.92
C LEU A 2 0.81 5.13 9.27
N ILE A 3 1.02 4.10 10.08
CA ILE A 3 1.54 2.81 9.63
C ILE A 3 0.38 1.83 9.44
N GLN A 4 0.34 1.17 8.29
CA GLN A 4 -0.60 0.10 7.98
C GLN A 4 0.15 -1.19 7.69
N ALA A 5 -0.26 -2.27 8.34
CA ALA A 5 0.23 -3.60 8.05
C ALA A 5 -0.29 -4.11 6.69
N VAL A 6 0.59 -4.77 5.94
CA VAL A 6 0.33 -5.28 4.59
C VAL A 6 -0.69 -6.43 4.61
N ASP A 7 -0.68 -7.24 5.68
CA ASP A 7 -1.59 -8.37 5.93
C ASP A 7 -3.09 -8.01 5.87
N ARG A 8 -3.43 -6.74 6.15
CA ARG A 8 -4.79 -6.20 6.04
C ARG A 8 -5.29 -6.07 4.60
N ARG A 9 -4.39 -6.22 3.61
CA ARG A 9 -4.68 -6.17 2.16
C ARG A 9 -5.50 -4.95 1.75
N ARG A 10 -5.13 -3.77 2.28
CA ARG A 10 -5.77 -2.49 1.98
C ARG A 10 -5.18 -1.84 0.73
N CYS A 11 -5.87 -0.84 0.19
CA CYS A 11 -5.41 -0.06 -0.95
C CYS A 11 -4.01 0.53 -0.74
N ALA A 12 -3.67 0.97 0.49
CA ALA A 12 -2.34 1.48 0.82
C ALA A 12 -1.20 0.51 0.46
N SER A 13 -1.40 -0.80 0.68
CA SER A 13 -0.40 -1.83 0.35
C SER A 13 -0.59 -2.46 -1.03
N CYS A 14 -1.49 -1.91 -1.86
CA CYS A 14 -1.83 -2.48 -3.15
C CYS A 14 -1.02 -1.85 -4.30
N GLU A 15 -0.47 -2.70 -5.18
CA GLU A 15 0.20 -2.29 -6.42
C GLU A 15 -0.72 -1.50 -7.35
N CYS A 16 -2.03 -1.67 -7.28
CA CYS A 16 -2.99 -0.96 -8.14
C CYS A 16 -3.31 0.45 -7.65
N TRP A 17 -3.04 0.77 -6.39
CA TRP A 17 -3.39 2.07 -5.83
C TRP A 17 -2.29 3.09 -6.15
N ARG A 18 -2.67 4.35 -6.42
CA ARG A 18 -1.76 5.42 -6.87
C ARG A 18 -1.69 6.61 -5.91
N GLY A 19 -2.23 6.47 -4.69
CA GLY A 19 -2.06 7.50 -3.66
C GLY A 19 -0.67 7.48 -3.07
N GLU A 20 -0.26 8.62 -2.51
CA GLU A 20 1.05 8.81 -1.90
C GLU A 20 1.24 7.84 -0.72
N ARG A 21 2.41 7.20 -0.69
CA ARG A 21 2.78 6.21 0.31
C ARG A 21 4.27 5.95 0.29
N HIS A 22 4.78 5.48 1.42
CA HIS A 22 6.15 5.07 1.60
C HIS A 22 6.20 3.66 2.18
N VAL A 23 7.30 2.95 1.97
CA VAL A 23 7.59 1.76 2.77
C VAL A 23 7.73 2.20 4.22
N GLY A 24 7.12 1.46 5.14
CA GLY A 24 7.21 1.76 6.57
C GLY A 24 8.55 1.33 7.17
N GLU A 25 8.78 1.74 8.41
CA GLU A 25 10.02 1.43 9.15
C GLU A 25 10.14 -0.06 9.54
N LEU A 26 8.99 -0.75 9.63
CA LEU A 26 8.95 -2.19 9.89
C LEU A 26 8.70 -2.95 8.59
N THR A 27 9.24 -4.16 8.48
CA THR A 27 8.95 -5.10 7.39
C THR A 27 7.44 -5.27 7.23
N ASP A 28 6.97 -5.38 5.98
CA ASP A 28 5.56 -5.55 5.65
C ASP A 28 4.63 -4.46 6.21
N THR A 29 5.14 -3.23 6.28
CA THR A 29 4.33 -2.06 6.60
C THR A 29 4.40 -0.98 5.53
N VAL A 30 3.32 -0.22 5.40
CA VAL A 30 3.21 0.95 4.53
C VAL A 30 2.89 2.16 5.38
N ALA A 31 3.62 3.24 5.15
CA ALA A 31 3.39 4.51 5.80
C ALA A 31 2.64 5.48 4.86
N ILE A 32 1.59 6.10 5.38
CA ILE A 32 0.77 7.10 4.68
C ILE A 32 0.62 8.36 5.54
N GLU A 33 0.30 9.49 4.92
CA GLU A 33 0.11 10.74 5.66
C GLU A 33 -1.13 10.68 6.59
N SER A 34 -2.27 10.22 6.06
CA SER A 34 -3.56 10.20 6.79
C SER A 34 -4.48 9.06 6.34
N GLU A 35 -5.48 8.70 7.16
CA GLU A 35 -6.45 7.65 6.81
C GLU A 35 -7.45 8.07 5.72
N THR A 36 -7.60 9.38 5.53
CA THR A 36 -8.46 9.99 4.51
C THR A 36 -7.77 10.15 3.17
N LEU A 37 -6.46 9.93 3.11
CA LEU A 37 -5.67 9.99 1.88
C LEU A 37 -6.31 9.10 0.80
N THR A 38 -6.55 9.68 -0.37
CA THR A 38 -7.11 9.01 -1.52
C THR A 38 -6.06 8.76 -2.59
N GLY A 39 -6.39 7.84 -3.48
CA GLY A 39 -5.58 7.52 -4.64
C GLY A 39 -6.40 6.75 -5.66
N LEU A 40 -6.05 6.91 -6.93
CA LEU A 40 -6.70 6.21 -8.03
C LEU A 40 -6.39 4.70 -7.94
N CYS A 41 -7.38 3.86 -8.15
CA CYS A 41 -7.19 2.44 -8.39
C CYS A 41 -7.05 2.19 -9.89
N VAL A 42 -5.90 1.67 -10.33
CA VAL A 42 -5.60 1.37 -11.73
C VAL A 42 -5.31 -0.12 -11.89
N GLY A 43 -6.14 -0.80 -12.69
CA GLY A 43 -6.05 -2.25 -12.91
C GLY A 43 -6.40 -3.10 -11.69
N GLY A 44 -7.25 -2.57 -10.78
CA GLY A 44 -7.79 -3.28 -9.62
C GLY A 44 -9.31 -3.40 -9.66
N GLY A 45 -9.92 -3.85 -8.56
CA GLY A 45 -11.37 -4.11 -8.50
C GLY A 45 -12.27 -2.87 -8.56
N TRP A 46 -11.69 -1.67 -8.43
CA TRP A 46 -12.37 -0.38 -8.58
C TRP A 46 -11.66 0.46 -9.65
N ASP A 47 -11.32 -0.14 -10.78
CA ASP A 47 -10.55 0.51 -11.83
C ASP A 47 -11.08 1.90 -12.19
N ASN A 48 -10.17 2.85 -12.38
CA ASN A 48 -10.41 4.28 -12.63
C ASN A 48 -11.27 4.99 -11.57
N SER A 49 -11.36 4.47 -10.35
CA SER A 49 -12.04 5.12 -9.24
C SER A 49 -11.09 5.48 -8.09
N GLU A 50 -11.30 6.64 -7.48
CA GLU A 50 -10.58 7.05 -6.27
C GLU A 50 -11.03 6.26 -5.04
N ARG A 51 -10.07 5.78 -4.24
CA ARG A 51 -10.35 5.08 -2.99
C ARG A 51 -9.39 5.54 -1.90
N ARG A 52 -9.90 5.55 -0.66
CA ARG A 52 -9.09 5.84 0.53
C ARG A 52 -8.05 4.74 0.73
N ALA A 53 -6.92 5.09 1.34
CA ALA A 53 -5.84 4.18 1.68
C ALA A 53 -6.31 2.91 2.45
N ARG A 54 -7.33 3.04 3.32
CA ARG A 54 -7.92 1.92 4.09
C ARG A 54 -8.96 1.08 3.33
N SER A 55 -9.29 1.42 2.10
CA SER A 55 -10.30 0.67 1.32
C SER A 55 -9.79 -0.72 0.95
N ALA A 56 -10.69 -1.61 0.56
CA ALA A 56 -10.37 -2.90 -0.04
C ALA A 56 -11.23 -3.13 -1.29
N CYS A 57 -10.61 -3.61 -2.37
CA CYS A 57 -11.28 -3.85 -3.66
C CYS A 57 -11.42 -5.34 -4.01
N GLY A 58 -10.99 -6.24 -3.12
CA GLY A 58 -10.95 -7.69 -3.36
C GLY A 58 -9.87 -8.17 -4.35
N HIS A 59 -9.29 -7.26 -5.16
CA HIS A 59 -8.26 -7.56 -6.17
C HIS A 59 -6.88 -7.08 -5.71
N TRP A 60 -6.55 -7.32 -4.44
CA TRP A 60 -5.32 -6.83 -3.84
C TRP A 60 -4.10 -7.56 -4.42
N ARG A 61 -3.07 -6.80 -4.78
CA ARG A 61 -1.75 -7.28 -5.20
C ARG A 61 -0.71 -6.55 -4.40
N ILE A 62 0.29 -7.25 -3.84
CA ILE A 62 1.31 -6.61 -3.01
C ILE A 62 2.05 -5.52 -3.79
N TRP A 63 2.21 -4.36 -3.15
CA TRP A 63 3.00 -3.27 -3.72
C TRP A 63 4.48 -3.66 -3.80
N LEU A 64 5.03 -3.66 -5.01
CA LEU A 64 6.36 -4.23 -5.30
C LEU A 64 7.51 -3.51 -4.59
N ALA A 65 7.32 -2.26 -4.15
CA ALA A 65 8.33 -1.55 -3.37
C ALA A 65 8.63 -2.23 -2.02
N LEU A 66 7.67 -2.99 -1.46
CA LEU A 66 7.84 -3.73 -0.21
C LEU A 66 8.86 -4.85 -0.33
N HIS A 67 8.92 -5.54 -1.49
CA HIS A 67 9.92 -6.59 -1.73
C HIS A 67 11.35 -6.05 -1.85
N LYS A 68 11.53 -4.79 -2.28
CA LYS A 68 12.87 -4.18 -2.37
C LYS A 68 13.42 -3.79 -0.99
N ALA A 69 12.54 -3.43 -0.06
CA ALA A 69 12.94 -3.07 1.29
C ALA A 69 13.43 -4.29 2.08
N ASP A 70 12.76 -5.44 1.94
CA ASP A 70 13.14 -6.70 2.59
C ASP A 70 14.56 -7.16 2.20
N ALA A 71 14.93 -6.97 0.93
CA ALA A 71 16.28 -7.28 0.44
C ALA A 71 17.39 -6.41 1.05
N THR A 72 17.04 -5.21 1.57
CA THR A 72 18.02 -4.29 2.17
C THR A 72 18.29 -4.62 3.64
N ASP A 73 17.31 -5.18 4.36
CA ASP A 73 17.45 -5.54 5.78
C ASP A 73 18.04 -6.95 5.99
N SER A 74 18.09 -7.75 4.93
CA SER A 74 18.64 -9.13 4.93
C SER A 74 20.18 -9.21 4.92
N ILE A 75 20.90 -8.07 4.94
CA ILE A 75 22.38 -7.99 4.88
C ILE A 75 22.96 -7.53 6.23
N ARG A 76 22.32 -7.86 7.36
CA ARG A 76 22.82 -7.56 8.71
C ARG A 76 23.07 -8.81 9.54
#